data_AF-A0A1I2GFV9-F1
#
_entry.id   AF-A0A1I2GFV9-F1
#
_cell.length_a   1.000
_cell.length_b   1.000
_cell.length_c   1.000
_cell.angle_alpha   90.00
_cell.angle_beta   90.00
_cell.angle_gamma   90.00
#
_symmetry.space_group_name_H-M   'P 1'
#
loop_
_entity.id
_entity.type
_entity.pdbx_description
1 polymer ?
#
loop_
_entity_poly.entity_id
_entity_poly.type
_entity_poly.pdbx_seq_one_letter_code
_entity_poly.pdbx_strand_id
1 'polypeptide(L)'
;MNLIDTLLAEATPQEQQRVHDRMMMAARIADALAAKGWTQKQLAKKMGKQPSEISKWLSGTHNFTTDTLSDLSQVLDVKLLCVKEEEPKIVTHTVIRYQPVMVFTDRYKHTGQPVMWGSFQASIGQSQPNG
;
A
#
# COMPACT_ATOMS: atom_id res chain seq x y z
N MET A 1 11.39 5.72 -40.80
CA MET A 1 11.73 6.39 -39.53
C MET A 1 11.35 7.85 -39.66
N ASN A 2 10.54 8.36 -38.73
CA ASN A 2 10.19 9.77 -38.68
C ASN A 2 11.30 10.57 -37.98
N LEU A 3 11.41 11.87 -38.29
CA LEU A 3 12.37 12.79 -37.65
C LEU A 3 12.27 12.78 -36.11
N ILE A 4 11.07 12.59 -35.59
CA ILE A 4 10.80 12.48 -34.15
C ILE A 4 11.48 11.25 -33.55
N ASP A 5 11.47 10.11 -34.26
CA ASP A 5 12.07 8.85 -33.78
C ASP A 5 13.59 8.97 -33.69
N THR A 6 14.22 9.65 -34.65
CA THR A 6 15.67 9.89 -34.68
C THR A 6 16.12 10.78 -33.52
N LEU A 7 15.38 11.86 -33.23
CA LEU A 7 15.69 12.77 -32.13
C LEU A 7 15.47 12.11 -30.75
N LEU A 8 14.46 11.25 -30.63
CA LEU A 8 14.26 10.47 -29.41
C LEU A 8 15.42 9.49 -29.19
N ALA A 9 15.94 8.85 -30.23
CA ALA A 9 17.01 7.86 -30.13
C ALA A 9 18.36 8.42 -29.61
N GLU A 10 18.57 9.74 -29.71
CA GLU A 10 19.75 10.42 -29.16
C GLU A 10 19.65 10.67 -27.64
N ALA A 11 18.43 10.69 -27.09
CA ALA A 11 18.20 10.92 -25.66
C ALA A 11 18.34 9.62 -24.85
N THR A 12 18.85 9.73 -23.62
CA THR A 12 18.92 8.56 -22.74
C THR A 12 17.51 8.06 -22.38
N PRO A 13 17.30 6.76 -22.14
CA PRO A 13 15.99 6.24 -21.70
C PRO A 13 15.44 6.97 -20.46
N GLN A 14 16.33 7.41 -19.58
CA GLN A 14 15.94 8.18 -18.39
C GLN A 14 15.41 9.58 -18.74
N GLU A 15 16.02 10.27 -19.70
CA GLU A 15 15.54 11.58 -20.16
C GLU A 15 14.21 11.47 -20.88
N GLN A 16 14.06 10.46 -21.74
CA GLN A 16 12.79 10.14 -22.39
C GLN A 16 11.69 9.91 -21.35
N GLN A 17 11.96 9.11 -20.31
CA GLN A 17 11.00 8.88 -19.22
C GLN A 17 10.62 10.18 -18.50
N ARG A 18 11.59 11.03 -18.16
CA ARG A 18 11.31 12.32 -17.50
C ARG A 18 10.47 13.25 -18.37
N VAL A 19 10.70 13.29 -19.69
CA VAL A 19 9.88 14.05 -20.63
C VAL A 19 8.47 13.49 -20.69
N HIS A 20 8.34 12.18 -20.86
CA HIS A 20 7.06 11.48 -20.86
C HIS A 20 6.25 11.78 -19.58
N ASP A 21 6.87 11.68 -18.40
CA ASP A 21 6.18 11.92 -17.13
C ASP A 21 5.67 13.36 -17.01
N ARG A 22 6.47 14.36 -17.43
CA ARG A 22 6.04 15.77 -17.43
C ARG A 22 4.89 16.03 -18.40
N MET A 23 4.95 15.45 -19.59
CA MET A 23 3.87 15.55 -20.58
C MET A 23 2.60 14.90 -20.05
N MET A 24 2.70 13.74 -19.40
CA MET A 24 1.56 13.05 -18.81
C MET A 24 0.93 13.88 -17.68
N MET A 25 1.73 14.50 -16.81
CA MET A 25 1.22 15.40 -15.78
C MET A 25 0.48 16.61 -16.40
N ALA A 26 1.06 17.24 -17.42
CA ALA A 26 0.43 18.35 -18.11
C ALA A 26 -0.90 17.95 -18.77
N ALA A 27 -0.95 16.80 -19.44
CA ALA A 27 -2.16 16.26 -20.05
C ALA A 27 -3.26 16.04 -19.00
N ARG A 28 -2.92 15.39 -17.87
CA ARG A 28 -3.89 15.15 -16.78
C ARG A 28 -4.45 16.44 -16.17
N ILE A 29 -3.62 17.48 -16.06
CA ILE A 29 -4.07 18.80 -15.60
C ILE A 29 -5.02 19.41 -16.64
N ALA A 30 -4.68 19.34 -17.94
CA ALA A 30 -5.52 19.84 -19.02
C ALA A 30 -6.89 19.14 -19.05
N ASP A 31 -6.90 17.81 -18.91
CA ASP A 31 -8.12 17.00 -18.87
C ASP A 31 -8.99 17.38 -17.67
N ALA A 32 -8.38 17.57 -16.48
CA ALA A 32 -9.10 18.01 -15.29
C ALA A 32 -9.72 19.41 -15.46
N LEU A 33 -9.04 20.32 -16.16
CA LEU A 33 -9.60 21.63 -16.50
C LEU A 33 -10.77 21.50 -17.46
N ALA A 34 -10.64 20.70 -18.52
CA ALA A 34 -11.70 20.46 -19.48
C ALA A 34 -12.94 19.85 -18.81
N ALA A 35 -12.75 18.85 -17.95
CA ALA A 35 -13.83 18.19 -17.20
C ALA A 35 -14.60 19.16 -16.29
N LYS A 36 -13.93 20.18 -15.73
CA LYS A 36 -14.56 21.23 -14.92
C LYS A 36 -15.08 22.42 -15.73
N GLY A 37 -14.82 22.48 -17.04
CA GLY A 37 -15.08 23.66 -17.86
C GLY A 37 -14.26 24.88 -17.44
N TRP A 38 -13.07 24.67 -16.88
CA TRP A 38 -12.21 25.74 -16.37
C TRP A 38 -11.22 26.22 -17.43
N THR A 39 -11.04 27.53 -17.50
CA THR A 39 -9.97 28.18 -18.25
C THR A 39 -8.66 28.19 -17.46
N GLN A 40 -7.53 28.31 -18.15
CA GLN A 40 -6.22 28.50 -17.50
C GLN A 40 -6.20 29.72 -16.57
N LYS A 41 -6.93 30.79 -16.92
CA LYS A 41 -7.05 32.01 -16.10
C LYS A 41 -7.78 31.74 -14.78
N GLN A 42 -8.80 30.88 -14.79
CA GLN A 42 -9.49 30.48 -13.57
C GLN A 42 -8.60 29.63 -12.67
N LEU A 43 -7.84 28.69 -13.26
CA LEU A 43 -6.84 27.91 -12.51
C LEU A 43 -5.79 28.83 -11.89
N ALA A 44 -5.24 29.77 -12.66
CA ALA A 44 -4.28 30.75 -12.18
C ALA A 44 -4.81 31.51 -10.96
N LYS A 45 -6.06 31.98 -11.01
CA LYS A 45 -6.72 32.66 -9.88
C LYS A 45 -6.88 31.74 -8.67
N LYS A 46 -7.25 30.46 -8.86
CA LYS A 46 -7.42 29.48 -7.78
C LYS A 46 -6.09 29.09 -7.12
N MET A 47 -5.03 29.01 -7.90
CA MET A 47 -3.67 28.69 -7.44
C MET A 47 -2.91 29.92 -6.88
N GLY A 48 -3.42 31.14 -7.07
CA GLY A 48 -2.68 32.36 -6.75
C GLY A 48 -1.43 32.56 -7.60
N LYS A 49 -1.47 32.14 -8.88
CA LYS A 49 -0.35 32.15 -9.83
C LYS A 49 -0.64 33.02 -11.04
N GLN A 50 0.38 33.32 -11.83
CA GLN A 50 0.22 34.03 -13.10
C GLN A 50 -0.31 33.08 -14.20
N PRO A 51 -1.14 33.57 -15.14
CA PRO A 51 -1.58 32.75 -16.27
C PRO A 51 -0.43 32.16 -17.09
N SER A 52 0.69 32.89 -17.22
CA SER A 52 1.90 32.42 -17.91
C SER A 52 2.56 31.21 -17.24
N GLU A 53 2.47 31.10 -15.90
CA GLU A 53 2.94 29.92 -15.17
C GLU A 53 2.07 28.71 -15.51
N ILE A 54 0.75 28.88 -15.51
CA ILE A 54 -0.18 27.80 -15.89
C ILE A 54 0.05 27.36 -17.34
N SER A 55 0.24 28.30 -18.27
CA SER A 55 0.56 27.97 -19.66
C SER A 55 1.88 27.20 -19.78
N LYS A 56 2.90 27.54 -18.97
CA LYS A 56 4.17 26.81 -18.90
C LYS A 56 4.01 25.41 -18.29
N TRP A 57 3.12 25.24 -17.34
CA TRP A 57 2.81 23.91 -16.79
C TRP A 57 2.17 23.01 -17.85
N LEU A 58 1.23 23.57 -18.61
CA LEU A 58 0.50 22.84 -19.64
C LEU A 58 1.29 22.59 -20.93
N SER A 59 2.46 23.22 -21.12
CA SER A 59 3.34 22.89 -22.24
C SER A 59 4.04 21.53 -22.10
N GLY A 60 3.98 20.89 -20.93
CA GLY A 60 4.62 19.59 -20.68
C GLY A 60 6.14 19.63 -20.55
N THR A 61 6.75 20.82 -20.56
CA THR A 61 8.20 21.02 -20.47
C THR A 61 8.67 21.49 -19.09
N HIS A 62 7.73 21.75 -18.18
CA HIS A 62 8.04 22.22 -16.83
C HIS A 62 8.26 21.07 -15.85
N ASN A 63 9.25 21.22 -14.97
CA ASN A 63 9.43 20.33 -13.84
C ASN A 63 8.46 20.74 -12.73
N PHE A 64 7.68 19.79 -12.22
CA PHE A 64 6.79 20.03 -11.08
C PHE A 64 7.47 19.63 -9.77
N THR A 65 7.24 20.40 -8.71
CA THR A 65 7.55 19.99 -7.34
C THR A 65 6.39 19.19 -6.76
N THR A 66 6.67 18.35 -5.75
CA THR A 66 5.64 17.59 -5.04
C THR A 66 4.58 18.50 -4.41
N ASP A 67 4.99 19.64 -3.85
CA ASP A 67 4.07 20.63 -3.26
C ASP A 67 3.12 21.18 -4.33
N THR A 68 3.65 21.58 -5.50
CA THR A 68 2.82 22.08 -6.61
C THR A 68 1.81 21.05 -7.09
N LEU A 69 2.22 19.77 -7.20
CA LEU A 69 1.31 18.68 -7.60
C LEU A 69 0.27 18.39 -6.52
N SER A 70 0.62 18.56 -5.24
CA SER A 70 -0.30 18.38 -4.11
C SER A 70 -1.36 19.48 -4.09
N ASP A 71 -0.95 20.73 -4.28
CA ASP A 71 -1.85 21.88 -4.38
C ASP A 71 -2.78 21.77 -5.59
N LEU A 72 -2.22 21.42 -6.76
CA LEU A 72 -3.02 21.17 -7.97
C LEU A 72 -4.01 20.04 -7.76
N SER A 73 -3.62 18.95 -7.09
CA SER A 73 -4.50 17.82 -6.81
C SER A 73 -5.71 18.26 -5.98
N GLN A 74 -5.50 19.13 -4.97
CA GLN A 74 -6.57 19.66 -4.13
C GLN A 74 -7.47 20.63 -4.90
N VAL A 75 -6.88 21.57 -5.65
CA VAL A 75 -7.63 22.60 -6.39
C VAL A 75 -8.46 21.99 -7.52
N LEU A 76 -7.90 21.00 -8.21
CA LEU A 76 -8.54 20.31 -9.32
C LEU A 76 -9.34 19.09 -8.88
N ASP A 77 -9.29 18.69 -7.61
CA ASP A 77 -9.97 17.50 -7.10
C ASP A 77 -9.66 16.24 -7.93
N VAL A 78 -8.36 16.05 -8.22
CA VAL A 78 -7.84 14.91 -8.99
C VAL A 78 -6.55 14.39 -8.36
N LYS A 79 -6.32 13.08 -8.41
CA LYS A 79 -5.12 12.47 -7.82
C LYS A 79 -3.91 12.56 -8.75
N LEU A 80 -3.11 13.63 -8.71
CA LEU A 80 -1.92 13.74 -9.59
C LEU A 80 -0.75 12.85 -9.13
N LEU A 81 -0.61 12.65 -7.83
CA LEU A 81 0.43 11.81 -7.22
C LEU A 81 -0.13 10.44 -6.83
N CYS A 82 0.58 9.36 -7.17
CA CYS A 82 0.27 8.01 -6.71
C CYS A 82 1.46 7.47 -5.91
N VAL A 83 1.37 7.56 -4.59
CA VAL A 83 2.27 6.85 -3.69
C VAL A 83 1.63 5.50 -3.42
N LYS A 84 2.31 4.41 -3.79
CA LYS A 84 1.87 3.06 -3.41
C LYS A 84 2.17 2.89 -1.93
N GLU A 85 1.14 2.89 -1.10
CA GLU A 85 1.24 2.38 0.27
C GLU A 85 1.30 0.86 0.16
N GLU A 86 2.40 0.25 0.59
CA GLU A 86 2.46 -1.21 0.70
C GLU A 86 1.52 -1.62 1.83
N GLU A 87 0.41 -2.28 1.49
CA GLU A 87 -0.52 -2.79 2.50
C GLU A 87 0.20 -3.75 3.47
N PRO A 88 -0.06 -3.66 4.78
CA PRO A 88 0.61 -4.50 5.74
C PRO A 88 0.29 -5.97 5.46
N LYS A 89 1.32 -6.75 5.14
CA LYS A 89 1.20 -8.21 4.98
C LYS A 89 0.84 -8.84 6.33
N ILE A 90 -0.41 -9.22 6.52
CA ILE A 90 -0.87 -9.93 7.71
C ILE A 90 -0.23 -11.32 7.71
N VAL A 91 0.77 -11.56 8.56
CA VAL A 91 1.37 -12.88 8.76
C VAL A 91 0.56 -13.64 9.82
N THR A 92 -0.30 -14.55 9.38
CA THR A 92 -1.01 -15.47 10.29
C THR A 92 -0.05 -16.52 10.83
N HIS A 93 0.29 -16.46 12.12
CA HIS A 93 1.02 -17.53 12.78
C HIS A 93 0.03 -18.64 13.17
N THR A 94 0.24 -19.85 12.63
CA THR A 94 -0.51 -21.03 13.07
C THR A 94 0.06 -21.54 14.38
N VAL A 95 -0.70 -21.44 15.47
CA VAL A 95 -0.32 -22.02 16.76
C VAL A 95 -0.63 -23.51 16.74
N ILE A 96 0.37 -24.35 16.45
CA ILE A 96 0.24 -25.81 16.61
C ILE A 96 0.34 -26.12 18.11
N ARG A 97 -0.79 -26.37 18.76
CA ARG A 97 -0.80 -26.88 20.14
C ARG A 97 -0.37 -28.33 20.16
N TYR A 98 0.84 -28.60 20.66
CA TYR A 98 1.26 -29.94 21.02
C TYR A 98 0.53 -30.38 22.29
N GLN A 99 -0.30 -31.42 22.17
CA GLN A 99 -0.77 -32.20 23.32
C GLN A 99 0.12 -33.44 23.42
N PRO A 100 0.91 -33.60 24.50
CA PRO A 100 1.70 -34.82 24.66
C PRO A 100 0.75 -36.00 24.87
N VAL A 101 0.81 -36.98 23.97
CA VAL A 101 0.13 -38.27 24.15
C VAL A 101 0.99 -39.11 25.08
N MET A 102 0.49 -39.43 26.28
CA MET A 102 1.14 -40.41 27.14
C MET A 102 0.95 -41.80 26.55
N VAL A 103 2.04 -42.40 26.06
CA VAL A 103 2.08 -43.80 25.62
C VAL A 103 2.51 -44.66 26.80
N PHE A 104 1.56 -45.31 27.45
CA PHE A 104 1.86 -46.34 28.45
C PHE A 104 2.22 -47.63 27.72
N THR A 105 3.49 -48.01 27.75
CA THR A 105 3.91 -49.33 27.25
C THR A 105 3.69 -50.37 28.33
N ASP A 106 3.26 -51.57 27.91
CA ASP A 106 2.78 -52.70 28.73
C ASP A 106 3.90 -53.42 29.53
N ARG A 107 4.89 -52.66 30.01
CA ARG A 107 6.03 -53.16 30.80
C ARG A 107 5.94 -52.79 32.28
N TYR A 108 4.74 -52.73 32.84
CA TYR A 108 4.56 -52.91 34.29
C TYR A 108 4.33 -54.39 34.59
N LYS A 109 5.32 -55.21 34.28
CA LYS A 109 5.39 -56.58 34.78
C LYS A 109 6.69 -56.72 35.54
N HIS A 110 6.54 -57.07 36.81
CA HIS A 110 7.57 -57.48 37.78
C HIS A 110 8.34 -56.37 38.48
N THR A 111 7.73 -55.81 39.53
CA THR A 111 8.24 -55.87 40.92
C THR A 111 7.07 -55.61 41.86
N GLY A 112 6.80 -56.57 42.75
CA GLY A 112 5.72 -56.43 43.73
C GLY A 112 6.09 -55.38 44.78
N GLN A 113 5.42 -54.24 44.72
CA GLN A 113 4.92 -53.40 45.84
C GLN A 113 4.31 -52.12 45.24
N PRO A 114 3.10 -51.70 45.65
CA PRO A 114 2.51 -50.46 45.18
C PRO A 114 3.23 -49.27 45.82
N VAL A 115 4.03 -48.53 45.04
CA VAL A 115 4.45 -47.18 45.44
C VAL A 115 3.23 -46.27 45.34
N MET A 116 2.54 -46.12 46.46
CA MET A 116 1.61 -45.03 46.72
C MET A 116 2.40 -43.71 46.67
N TRP A 117 2.47 -43.06 45.52
CA TRP A 117 2.71 -41.61 45.51
C TRP A 117 1.38 -40.90 45.41
N GLY A 118 0.99 -40.29 46.53
CA GLY A 118 -0.17 -39.45 46.63
C GLY A 118 -0.05 -38.19 45.78
N SER A 119 -1.22 -37.62 45.53
CA SER A 119 -1.45 -36.21 45.21
C SER A 119 -1.20 -35.80 43.76
N PHE A 120 -1.98 -36.38 42.85
CA PHE A 120 -2.56 -35.58 41.77
C PHE A 120 -4.08 -35.65 41.87
N GLN A 121 -4.66 -34.73 42.64
CA GLN A 121 -6.10 -34.48 42.61
C GLN A 121 -6.45 -33.97 41.21
N ALA A 122 -6.86 -34.87 40.32
CA ALA A 122 -7.75 -34.49 39.24
C ALA A 122 -9.09 -34.15 39.90
N SER A 123 -9.26 -32.88 40.29
CA SER A 123 -10.57 -32.32 40.59
C SER A 123 -11.36 -32.29 39.29
N ILE A 124 -11.88 -33.46 38.90
CA ILE A 124 -12.99 -33.56 37.96
C ILE A 124 -14.22 -33.04 38.71
N GLY A 125 -14.55 -31.78 38.48
CA GLY A 125 -15.81 -31.20 38.92
C GLY A 125 -16.96 -31.98 38.28
N GLN A 126 -17.47 -32.97 39.00
CA GLN A 126 -18.78 -33.54 38.74
C GLN A 126 -19.79 -32.75 39.56
N SER A 127 -20.51 -31.88 38.87
CA SER A 127 -21.80 -31.35 39.30
C SER A 127 -22.74 -32.52 39.61
N GLN A 128 -23.21 -32.63 40.85
CA GLN A 128 -24.39 -33.43 41.15
C GLN A 128 -25.65 -32.58 40.87
N PRO A 129 -26.72 -33.15 40.26
CA PRO A 129 -28.00 -32.47 40.18
C PRO A 129 -28.82 -32.68 41.45
N ASN A 130 -29.67 -31.68 41.71
CA ASN A 130 -30.69 -31.53 42.75
C ASN A 130 -31.33 -32.80 43.34
N GLY A 131 -31.57 -32.73 44.65
CA GLY A 131 -32.51 -33.54 45.42
C GLY A 131 -32.64 -32.98 46.84
#